data_AF-A0A1G3QGA1-F1
#
_entry.id   AF-A0A1G3QGA1-F1
#
_cell.length_a   1.000
_cell.length_b   1.000
_cell.length_c   1.000
_cell.angle_alpha   90.00
_cell.angle_beta   90.00
_cell.angle_gamma   90.00
#
_symmetry.space_group_name_H-M   'P 1'
#
loop_
_entity.id
_entity.type
_entity.pdbx_description
1 polymer ?
#
loop_
_entity_poly.entity_id
_entity_poly.type
_entity_poly.pdbx_seq_one_letter_code
_entity_poly.pdbx_strand_id
1 'polypeptide(L)'
;MKYIHLICIGVIALYGCGRLVKVQDQERMIRQVFSVKLSKDEIFDRTLDWCAKKFVTVNDAIVVKDKEKGKIIGKGVGKYSEYFDFLVDREFSYTITIEIKDNRYRVTFDNFVVYYDERQLTASRAEFKFEINKIRKQLEKNMEDLRDYVSSGAAEKEQKKVEEW
;
A
#
# COMPACT_ATOMS: atom_id res chain seq x y z
N MET A 1 -18.45 46.23 -10.13
CA MET A 1 -17.87 45.07 -10.86
C MET A 1 -16.35 44.90 -10.71
N LYS A 2 -15.54 45.94 -10.47
CA LYS A 2 -14.07 45.80 -10.27
C LYS A 2 -13.65 44.94 -9.06
N TYR A 3 -14.44 44.92 -7.98
CA TYR A 3 -14.08 44.18 -6.76
C TYR A 3 -14.34 42.67 -6.83
N ILE A 4 -15.17 42.21 -7.78
CA ILE A 4 -15.47 40.78 -7.96
C ILE A 4 -14.23 40.04 -8.49
N HIS A 5 -13.49 40.65 -9.42
CA HIS A 5 -12.24 40.08 -9.94
C HIS A 5 -11.12 40.01 -8.88
N LEU A 6 -11.06 40.99 -7.97
CA LEU A 6 -10.09 41.00 -6.86
C LEU A 6 -10.37 39.91 -5.82
N ILE A 7 -11.65 39.61 -5.55
CA ILE A 7 -12.06 38.53 -4.63
C ILE A 7 -11.73 37.15 -5.24
N CYS A 8 -11.95 36.94 -6.55
CA CYS A 8 -11.62 35.67 -7.21
C CYS A 8 -10.11 35.37 -7.20
N ILE A 9 -9.24 36.39 -7.36
CA ILE A 9 -7.78 36.20 -7.31
C ILE A 9 -7.30 35.89 -5.89
N GLY A 10 -7.90 36.53 -4.86
CA GLY A 10 -7.58 36.26 -3.46
C GLY A 10 -7.96 34.83 -3.01
N VAL A 11 -9.07 34.29 -3.53
CA VAL A 11 -9.52 32.93 -3.21
C VAL A 11 -8.60 31.87 -3.84
N ILE A 12 -8.07 32.09 -5.04
CA ILE A 12 -7.15 31.14 -5.71
C ILE A 12 -5.81 31.03 -4.97
N ALA A 13 -5.31 32.12 -4.41
CA ALA A 13 -4.03 32.14 -3.67
C ALA A 13 -4.05 31.27 -2.40
N LEU A 14 -5.21 31.08 -1.77
CA LEU A 14 -5.33 30.30 -0.52
C LEU A 14 -5.31 28.78 -0.71
N TYR A 15 -5.59 28.28 -1.91
CA TYR A 15 -5.57 26.83 -2.18
C TYR A 15 -4.17 26.27 -2.50
N GLY A 16 -3.17 27.13 -2.72
CA GLY A 16 -1.82 26.72 -3.13
C GLY A 16 -0.95 26.16 -2.01
N CYS A 17 -1.14 26.60 -0.76
CA CYS A 17 -0.22 26.27 0.34
C CYS A 17 -0.44 24.88 0.96
N GLY A 18 -1.53 24.17 0.64
CA GLY A 18 -1.84 22.86 1.23
C GLY A 18 -0.95 21.70 0.76
N ARG A 19 -0.17 21.88 -0.32
CA ARG A 19 0.66 20.81 -0.90
C ARG A 19 1.97 20.56 -0.18
N LEU A 20 2.58 21.56 0.44
CA LEU A 20 3.94 21.46 1.02
C LEU A 20 3.94 21.11 2.53
N VAL A 21 2.90 20.44 3.02
CA VAL A 21 2.84 20.00 4.41
C VAL A 21 3.69 18.75 4.57
N LYS A 22 4.84 18.86 5.24
CA LYS A 22 5.66 17.71 5.63
C LYS A 22 4.99 16.92 6.74
N VAL A 23 5.06 15.59 6.65
CA VAL A 23 4.51 14.64 7.61
C VAL A 23 5.63 14.11 8.51
N GLN A 24 5.36 13.88 9.80
CA GLN A 24 6.35 13.28 10.70
C GLN A 24 6.61 11.80 10.34
N ASP A 25 7.81 11.28 10.60
CA ASP A 25 8.22 9.94 10.17
C ASP A 25 7.24 8.82 10.59
N GLN A 26 6.69 8.89 11.81
CA GLN A 26 5.75 7.87 12.30
C GLN A 26 4.41 7.85 11.54
N GLU A 27 3.98 9.00 11.04
CA GLU A 27 2.73 9.17 10.29
C GLU A 27 2.88 8.78 8.80
N ARG A 28 4.11 8.50 8.36
CA ARG A 28 4.42 8.02 7.00
C ARG A 28 4.29 6.51 6.87
N MET A 29 3.85 5.79 7.91
CA MET A 29 3.54 4.36 7.82
C MET A 29 2.06 4.15 7.56
N ILE A 30 1.72 3.19 6.71
CA ILE A 30 0.34 2.76 6.48
C ILE A 30 0.18 1.36 7.06
N ARG A 31 -0.67 1.22 8.07
CA ARG A 31 -0.80 -0.03 8.83
C ARG A 31 -2.24 -0.42 9.06
N GLN A 32 -2.55 -1.69 8.88
CA GLN A 32 -3.85 -2.26 9.17
C GLN A 32 -3.73 -3.66 9.78
N VAL A 33 -4.69 -4.02 10.62
CA VAL A 33 -4.81 -5.37 11.21
C VAL A 33 -6.09 -6.00 10.68
N PHE A 34 -5.99 -7.24 10.22
CA PHE A 34 -7.09 -8.04 9.71
C PHE A 34 -7.33 -9.24 10.62
N SER A 35 -8.59 -9.49 10.95
CA SER A 35 -9.03 -10.68 11.68
C SER A 35 -9.60 -11.69 10.70
N VAL A 36 -9.15 -12.94 10.78
CA VAL A 36 -9.58 -14.07 9.93
C VAL A 36 -9.71 -15.31 10.80
N LYS A 37 -10.64 -16.23 10.55
CA LYS A 37 -10.78 -17.46 11.38
C LYS A 37 -9.89 -18.59 10.86
N LEU A 38 -8.57 -18.36 10.84
CA LEU A 38 -7.58 -19.28 10.27
C LEU A 38 -6.39 -19.43 11.23
N SER A 39 -5.71 -20.57 11.15
CA SER A 39 -4.46 -20.78 11.88
C SER A 39 -3.36 -19.88 11.33
N LYS A 40 -2.36 -19.57 12.16
CA LYS A 40 -1.17 -18.81 11.77
C LYS A 40 -0.51 -19.39 10.51
N ASP A 41 -0.36 -20.72 10.45
CA ASP A 41 0.31 -21.40 9.34
C ASP A 41 -0.47 -21.25 8.04
N GLU A 42 -1.80 -21.35 8.10
CA GLU A 42 -2.65 -21.18 6.94
C GLU A 42 -2.66 -19.73 6.42
N ILE A 43 -2.69 -18.76 7.34
CA ILE A 43 -2.54 -17.34 6.96
C ILE A 43 -1.18 -17.12 6.31
N PHE A 44 -0.12 -17.71 6.87
CA PHE A 44 1.24 -17.58 6.35
C PHE A 44 1.35 -18.12 4.92
N ASP A 45 0.89 -19.34 4.68
CA ASP A 45 1.01 -19.98 3.37
C ASP A 45 0.20 -19.21 2.30
N ARG A 46 -1.01 -18.75 2.64
CA ARG A 46 -1.84 -17.94 1.72
C ARG A 46 -1.25 -16.56 1.45
N THR A 47 -0.74 -15.91 2.48
CA THR A 47 -0.10 -14.59 2.35
C THR A 47 1.15 -14.69 1.50
N LEU A 48 1.97 -15.72 1.71
CA LEU A 48 3.19 -15.94 0.94
C LEU A 48 2.87 -16.18 -0.54
N ASP A 49 1.84 -16.98 -0.83
CA ASP A 49 1.36 -17.21 -2.20
C ASP A 49 0.82 -15.91 -2.84
N TRP A 50 0.03 -15.12 -2.11
CA TRP A 50 -0.40 -13.80 -2.58
C TRP A 50 0.78 -12.88 -2.90
N CYS A 51 1.77 -12.81 -2.00
CA CYS A 51 2.97 -12.02 -2.22
C CYS A 51 3.72 -12.47 -3.48
N ALA A 52 3.88 -13.78 -3.70
CA ALA A 52 4.53 -14.31 -4.89
C ALA A 52 3.79 -13.95 -6.19
N LYS A 53 2.46 -13.89 -6.15
CA LYS A 53 1.61 -13.48 -7.29
C LYS A 53 1.59 -11.96 -7.50
N LYS A 54 1.74 -11.18 -6.44
CA LYS A 54 1.71 -9.72 -6.49
C LYS A 54 3.05 -9.13 -6.92
N PHE A 55 4.15 -9.71 -6.45
CA PHE A 55 5.52 -9.24 -6.66
C PHE A 55 6.13 -9.88 -7.90
N VAL A 56 5.69 -9.39 -9.06
CA VAL A 56 6.05 -9.94 -10.38
C VAL A 56 6.96 -9.03 -11.18
N THR A 57 7.18 -7.78 -10.74
CA THR A 57 8.09 -6.88 -11.45
C THR A 57 9.54 -7.14 -11.04
N VAL A 58 10.49 -6.74 -11.89
CA VAL A 58 11.94 -6.90 -11.65
C VAL A 58 12.45 -6.24 -10.37
N ASN A 59 11.69 -5.28 -9.83
CA ASN A 59 12.02 -4.53 -8.62
C ASN A 59 11.30 -5.06 -7.36
N ASP A 60 10.36 -5.99 -7.53
CA ASP A 60 9.67 -6.60 -6.41
C ASP A 60 10.44 -7.82 -5.90
N ALA A 61 10.52 -7.98 -4.58
CA ALA A 61 11.21 -9.12 -3.99
C ALA A 61 10.65 -9.48 -2.62
N ILE A 62 10.49 -10.78 -2.36
CA ILE A 62 10.30 -11.31 -1.00
C ILE A 62 11.68 -11.43 -0.36
N VAL A 63 11.96 -10.61 0.64
CA VAL A 63 13.28 -10.52 1.29
C VAL A 63 13.37 -11.43 2.51
N VAL A 64 12.26 -11.57 3.26
CA VAL A 64 12.21 -12.42 4.45
C VAL A 64 10.96 -13.29 4.41
N LYS A 65 11.13 -14.58 4.69
CA LYS A 65 10.08 -15.55 4.99
C LYS A 65 10.45 -16.33 6.24
N ASP A 66 9.81 -16.04 7.36
CA ASP A 66 10.04 -16.70 8.64
C ASP A 66 8.71 -17.26 9.15
N LYS A 67 8.45 -18.54 8.85
CA LYS A 67 7.20 -19.22 9.21
C LYS A 67 7.07 -19.37 10.73
N GLU A 68 8.17 -19.68 11.42
CA GLU A 68 8.20 -19.82 12.87
C GLU A 68 7.85 -18.53 13.59
N LYS A 69 8.32 -17.37 13.12
CA LYS A 69 7.93 -16.06 13.68
C LYS A 69 6.67 -15.46 13.07
N GLY A 70 6.12 -16.08 12.02
CA GLY A 70 4.96 -15.58 11.29
C GLY A 70 5.26 -14.24 10.60
N LYS A 71 6.43 -14.09 10.00
CA LYS A 71 6.89 -12.82 9.43
C LYS A 71 7.24 -12.95 7.95
N ILE A 72 6.67 -12.06 7.15
CA ILE A 72 7.00 -11.89 5.73
C ILE A 72 7.41 -10.43 5.52
N ILE A 73 8.56 -10.20 4.88
CA ILE A 73 8.98 -8.86 4.44
C ILE A 73 9.21 -8.90 2.94
N GLY A 74 8.59 -7.96 2.23
CA GLY A 74 8.79 -7.76 0.81
C GLY A 74 9.13 -6.31 0.48
N LYS A 75 9.72 -6.11 -0.69
CA LYS A 75 9.83 -4.82 -1.35
C LYS A 75 8.96 -4.84 -2.58
N GLY A 76 8.25 -3.74 -2.82
CA GLY A 76 7.40 -3.63 -3.99
C GLY A 76 7.46 -2.24 -4.60
N VAL A 77 7.03 -2.15 -5.86
CA VAL A 77 6.77 -0.88 -6.54
C VAL A 77 5.27 -0.68 -6.79
N GLY A 78 4.89 0.57 -6.91
CA GLY A 78 3.52 0.99 -7.21
C GLY A 78 3.54 2.28 -8.02
N LYS A 79 2.38 2.64 -8.58
CA LYS A 79 2.20 3.89 -9.31
C LYS A 79 0.98 4.64 -8.79
N TYR A 80 1.06 5.96 -8.76
CA TYR A 80 -0.10 6.83 -8.55
C TYR A 80 -0.07 8.00 -9.52
N SER A 81 -1.24 8.51 -9.90
CA SER A 81 -1.33 9.69 -10.74
C SER A 81 -1.34 10.97 -9.90
N GLU A 82 -0.37 11.85 -10.14
CA GLU A 82 -0.12 13.09 -9.41
C GLU A 82 -1.08 14.21 -9.82
N TYR A 83 -1.38 14.32 -11.11
CA TYR A 83 -2.18 15.40 -11.69
C TYR A 83 -3.41 14.88 -12.43
N PHE A 84 -4.58 15.35 -11.99
CA PHE A 84 -5.89 15.06 -12.59
C PHE A 84 -6.19 13.56 -12.82
N ASP A 85 -5.55 12.67 -12.06
CA ASP A 85 -5.69 11.21 -12.13
C ASP A 85 -5.32 10.55 -13.49
N PHE A 86 -4.87 11.31 -14.50
CA PHE A 86 -4.45 10.78 -15.81
C PHE A 86 -3.23 11.45 -16.46
N LEU A 87 -2.68 12.55 -15.92
CA LEU A 87 -1.63 13.32 -16.64
C LEU A 87 -0.20 12.89 -16.34
N VAL A 88 0.10 12.60 -15.07
CA VAL A 88 1.48 12.30 -14.65
C VAL A 88 1.45 11.16 -13.66
N ASP A 89 1.98 10.01 -14.07
CA ASP A 89 2.17 8.87 -13.19
C ASP A 89 3.52 8.97 -12.48
N ARG A 90 3.49 8.76 -11.17
CA ARG A 90 4.66 8.65 -10.31
C ARG A 90 4.80 7.23 -9.87
N GLU A 91 5.98 6.67 -10.12
CA GLU A 91 6.37 5.41 -9.51
C GLU A 91 6.86 5.66 -8.08
N PHE A 92 6.59 4.73 -7.19
CA PHE A 92 7.13 4.72 -5.85
C PHE A 92 7.48 3.29 -5.44
N SER A 93 8.53 3.14 -4.64
CA SER A 93 8.86 1.89 -3.97
C SER A 93 8.47 1.92 -2.51
N TYR A 94 8.20 0.75 -1.94
CA TYR A 94 7.82 0.57 -0.55
C TYR A 94 8.39 -0.73 0.01
N THR A 95 8.42 -0.81 1.33
CA THR A 95 8.59 -2.07 2.05
C THR A 95 7.25 -2.49 2.63
N ILE A 96 6.85 -3.74 2.42
CA ILE A 96 5.72 -4.37 3.10
C ILE A 96 6.26 -5.29 4.20
N THR A 97 5.67 -5.21 5.38
CA THR A 97 5.90 -6.16 6.47
C THR A 97 4.57 -6.75 6.88
N ILE A 98 4.48 -8.08 6.89
CA ILE A 98 3.31 -8.83 7.33
C ILE A 98 3.69 -9.66 8.55
N GLU A 99 2.98 -9.42 9.65
CA GLU A 99 3.15 -10.11 10.94
C GLU A 99 1.90 -10.92 11.26
N ILE A 100 2.05 -12.22 11.47
CA ILE A 100 0.95 -13.19 11.48
C ILE A 100 0.90 -13.89 12.84
N LYS A 101 -0.32 -13.99 13.38
CA LYS A 101 -0.66 -14.77 14.57
C LYS A 101 -1.90 -15.60 14.26
N ASP A 102 -2.29 -16.47 15.19
CA ASP A 102 -3.58 -17.15 15.05
C ASP A 102 -4.72 -16.13 14.96
N ASN A 103 -5.60 -16.39 14.00
CA ASN A 103 -6.79 -15.63 13.69
C ASN A 103 -6.60 -14.16 13.25
N ARG A 104 -5.37 -13.71 13.02
CA ARG A 104 -5.12 -12.33 12.59
C ARG A 104 -3.75 -12.12 11.98
N TYR A 105 -3.65 -11.09 11.18
CA TYR A 105 -2.37 -10.60 10.68
C TYR A 105 -2.38 -9.08 10.59
N ARG A 106 -1.18 -8.49 10.66
CA ARG A 106 -0.95 -7.06 10.51
C ARG A 106 -0.14 -6.84 9.26
N VAL A 107 -0.56 -5.88 8.45
CA VAL A 107 0.18 -5.40 7.28
C VAL A 107 0.68 -4.00 7.58
N THR A 108 1.96 -3.74 7.37
CA THR A 108 2.57 -2.41 7.45
C THR A 108 3.29 -2.11 6.15
N PHE A 109 3.00 -0.97 5.55
CA PHE A 109 3.79 -0.38 4.48
C PHE A 109 4.55 0.82 5.01
N ASP A 110 5.84 0.89 4.67
CA ASP A 110 6.72 1.98 5.04
C ASP A 110 7.85 2.15 4.00
N ASN A 111 8.83 2.99 4.34
CA ASN A 111 10.01 3.25 3.51
C ASN A 111 9.67 3.69 2.07
N PHE A 112 8.69 4.58 1.96
CA PHE A 112 8.26 5.13 0.68
C PHE A 112 9.34 6.00 0.04
N VAL A 113 9.67 5.67 -1.21
CA VAL A 113 10.55 6.46 -2.07
C VAL A 113 9.80 6.75 -3.36
N VAL A 114 9.68 8.03 -3.73
CA VAL A 114 8.99 8.49 -4.94
C VAL A 114 10.03 8.82 -6.01
N TYR A 115 9.77 8.38 -7.23
CA TYR A 115 10.60 8.65 -8.41
C TYR A 115 9.95 9.74 -9.27
N TYR A 116 10.67 10.84 -9.51
CA TYR A 116 10.15 12.03 -10.21
C TYR A 116 10.47 12.07 -11.70
N ASP A 117 11.25 11.12 -12.20
CA ASP A 117 11.50 10.95 -13.62
C ASP A 117 11.33 9.48 -14.02
N GLU A 118 11.01 9.26 -15.29
CA GLU A 118 10.77 7.92 -15.84
C GLU A 118 12.02 7.03 -15.82
N ARG A 119 13.21 7.62 -15.73
CA ARG A 119 14.50 6.92 -15.65
C ARG A 119 14.92 6.64 -14.20
N GLN A 120 14.09 7.02 -13.23
CA GLN A 120 14.35 6.88 -11.79
C GLN A 120 15.64 7.55 -11.30
N LEU A 121 16.14 8.56 -12.02
CA LEU A 121 17.39 9.26 -11.68
C LEU A 121 17.20 10.21 -10.50
N THR A 122 15.99 10.72 -10.32
CA THR A 122 15.60 11.64 -9.25
C THR A 122 14.59 10.95 -8.34
N ALA A 123 15.00 10.69 -7.10
CA ALA A 123 14.17 10.05 -6.10
C ALA A 123 14.29 10.75 -4.74
N SER A 124 13.21 10.75 -3.97
CA SER A 124 13.21 11.24 -2.59
C SER A 124 12.32 10.37 -1.71
N ARG A 125 12.50 10.44 -0.38
CA ARG A 125 11.53 9.83 0.53
C ARG A 125 10.20 10.59 0.42
N ALA A 126 9.09 9.87 0.47
CA ALA A 126 7.78 10.53 0.52
C ALA A 126 7.66 11.29 1.85
N GLU A 127 7.80 12.61 1.80
CA GLU A 127 7.76 13.48 2.99
C GLU A 127 6.49 14.31 3.04
N PHE A 128 5.81 14.49 1.91
CA PHE A 128 4.68 15.39 1.80
C PHE A 128 3.34 14.65 1.98
N LYS A 129 2.41 15.31 2.67
CA LYS A 129 1.09 14.75 2.99
C LYS A 129 0.31 14.30 1.74
N PHE A 130 0.43 15.03 0.64
CA PHE A 130 -0.27 14.68 -0.59
C PHE A 130 0.27 13.38 -1.22
N GLU A 131 1.60 13.17 -1.21
CA GLU A 131 2.24 11.95 -1.70
C GLU A 131 1.78 10.76 -0.85
N ILE A 132 1.87 10.90 0.48
CA ILE A 132 1.44 9.86 1.43
C ILE A 132 -0.04 9.50 1.23
N ASN A 133 -0.92 10.48 1.01
CA ASN A 133 -2.34 10.22 0.77
C ASN A 133 -2.60 9.48 -0.55
N LYS A 134 -1.87 9.82 -1.62
CA LYS A 134 -1.99 9.15 -2.92
C LYS A 134 -1.46 7.71 -2.86
N ILE A 135 -0.29 7.53 -2.25
CA ILE A 135 0.30 6.21 -1.96
C ILE A 135 -0.66 5.38 -1.12
N ARG A 136 -1.24 5.96 -0.06
CA ARG A 136 -2.22 5.29 0.81
C ARG A 136 -3.40 4.75 0.03
N LYS A 137 -4.05 5.59 -0.79
CA LYS A 137 -5.18 5.17 -1.62
C LYS A 137 -4.83 3.97 -2.52
N GLN A 138 -3.61 3.90 -3.04
CA GLN A 138 -3.17 2.79 -3.86
C GLN A 138 -2.88 1.52 -3.03
N LEU A 139 -2.25 1.67 -1.87
CA LEU A 139 -1.88 0.54 -1.02
C LEU A 139 -3.07 -0.03 -0.24
N GLU A 140 -4.09 0.76 0.06
CA GLU A 140 -5.36 0.28 0.63
C GLU A 140 -6.02 -0.75 -0.28
N LYS A 141 -6.02 -0.52 -1.60
CA LYS A 141 -6.50 -1.53 -2.57
C LYS A 141 -5.71 -2.84 -2.51
N ASN A 142 -4.39 -2.75 -2.35
CA ASN A 142 -3.55 -3.95 -2.19
C ASN A 142 -3.85 -4.68 -0.87
N MET A 143 -4.17 -3.94 0.20
CA MET A 143 -4.57 -4.54 1.47
C MET A 143 -5.93 -5.23 1.38
N GLU A 144 -6.89 -4.64 0.67
CA GLU A 144 -8.20 -5.24 0.40
C GLU A 144 -8.06 -6.52 -0.43
N ASP A 145 -7.29 -6.47 -1.52
CA ASP A 145 -6.97 -7.64 -2.36
C ASP A 145 -6.32 -8.78 -1.56
N LEU A 146 -5.33 -8.47 -0.71
CA LEU A 146 -4.73 -9.47 0.18
C LEU A 146 -5.77 -10.03 1.18
N ARG A 147 -6.62 -9.18 1.77
CA ARG A 147 -7.66 -9.62 2.70
C ARG A 147 -8.62 -10.58 2.04
N ASP A 148 -9.09 -10.25 0.84
CA ASP A 148 -10.02 -11.07 0.09
C ASP A 148 -9.36 -12.39 -0.29
N TYR A 149 -8.10 -12.37 -0.74
CA TYR A 149 -7.33 -13.57 -1.06
C TYR A 149 -7.12 -14.51 0.14
N VAL A 150 -6.71 -13.95 1.28
CA VAL A 150 -6.50 -14.75 2.51
C VAL A 150 -7.82 -15.29 3.03
N SER A 151 -8.93 -14.56 2.87
CA SER A 151 -10.25 -14.97 3.35
C SER A 151 -10.96 -15.94 2.40
N SER A 152 -10.82 -15.79 1.09
CA SER A 152 -11.55 -16.57 0.07
C SER A 152 -11.11 -18.04 0.05
N GLY A 153 -9.83 -18.32 0.25
CA GLY A 153 -9.36 -19.70 0.37
C GLY A 153 -10.00 -20.48 1.53
N ALA A 154 -10.68 -19.80 2.47
CA ALA A 154 -11.36 -20.44 3.60
C ALA A 154 -12.65 -21.10 3.13
N ALA A 155 -13.37 -20.43 2.23
CA ALA A 155 -14.60 -20.92 1.63
C ALA A 155 -14.34 -22.08 0.63
N GLU A 156 -13.28 -21.99 -0.20
CA GLU A 156 -12.93 -23.07 -1.15
C GLU A 156 -12.54 -24.38 -0.45
N LYS A 157 -11.91 -24.33 0.73
CA LYS A 157 -11.57 -25.53 1.51
C LYS A 157 -12.78 -26.13 2.23
N GLU A 158 -13.71 -25.31 2.72
CA GLU A 158 -14.97 -25.82 3.28
C GLU A 158 -15.79 -26.55 2.20
N GLN A 159 -15.83 -26.03 0.97
CA GLN A 159 -16.46 -26.71 -0.16
C GLN A 159 -15.77 -28.03 -0.53
N LYS A 160 -14.44 -28.05 -0.69
CA LYS A 160 -13.70 -29.30 -0.97
C LYS A 160 -13.88 -30.35 0.13
N LYS A 161 -13.91 -29.95 1.39
CA LYS A 161 -14.14 -30.87 2.52
C LYS A 161 -15.56 -31.44 2.53
N VAL A 162 -16.55 -30.72 2.02
CA VAL A 162 -17.94 -31.21 1.87
C VAL A 162 -18.09 -32.13 0.66
N GLU A 163 -17.33 -31.91 -0.41
CA GLU A 163 -17.37 -32.73 -1.63
C GLU A 163 -16.65 -34.09 -1.49
N GLU A 164 -15.71 -34.22 -0.54
CA GLU A 164 -14.96 -35.45 -0.29
C GLU A 164 -15.65 -36.43 0.70
N TRP A 165 -16.93 -36.21 1.07
CA TRP A 165 -17.69 -37.02 2.04
C TRP A 165 -18.85 -37.79 1.39
#